data_AF-A0A9X1I7Z5-F1
#
_entry.id   AF-A0A9X1I7Z5-F1
#
_cell.length_a   1.000
_cell.length_b   1.000
_cell.length_c   1.000
_cell.angle_alpha   90.00
_cell.angle_beta   90.00
_cell.angle_gamma   90.00
#
_symmetry.space_group_name_H-M   'P 1'
#
loop_
_entity.id
_entity.type
_entity.pdbx_description
1 polymer ?
#
loop_
_entity_poly.entity_id
_entity_poly.type
_entity_poly.pdbx_seq_one_letter_code
_entity_poly.pdbx_strand_id
1 'polypeptide(L)'
;MAKRNHDHLSISDALKQFVETNKLDKGLDKVNVANAWENLMGNGINNYTTSVSLERETLYVSLSSSVLREELSYGKQKIINMLNEELGKEIIKNLILR
;
A
#
# COMPACT_ATOMS: atom_id res chain seq x y z
N MET A 1 -27.28 22.00 -38.86
CA MET A 1 -27.62 22.49 -37.51
C MET A 1 -27.16 21.44 -36.51
N ALA A 2 -26.31 21.84 -35.56
CA ALA A 2 -25.54 20.94 -34.72
C ALA A 2 -26.43 20.10 -33.78
N LYS A 3 -26.20 18.78 -33.77
CA LYS A 3 -26.78 17.83 -32.82
C LYS A 3 -26.30 18.19 -31.41
N ARG A 4 -27.22 18.58 -30.53
CA ARG A 4 -26.99 18.62 -29.09
C ARG A 4 -26.81 17.20 -28.58
N ASN A 5 -25.57 16.82 -28.26
CA ASN A 5 -25.29 15.62 -27.48
C ASN A 5 -25.72 15.93 -26.04
N HIS A 6 -26.82 15.32 -25.61
CA HIS A 6 -27.20 15.26 -24.21
C HIS A 6 -26.29 14.22 -23.56
N ASP A 7 -25.23 14.67 -22.89
CA ASP A 7 -24.44 13.83 -21.98
C ASP A 7 -25.30 13.48 -20.75
N HIS A 8 -26.17 12.49 -20.90
CA HIS A 8 -26.68 11.75 -19.76
C HIS A 8 -25.61 10.71 -19.36
N LEU A 9 -24.52 11.18 -18.74
CA LEU A 9 -23.76 10.32 -17.84
C LEU A 9 -24.73 9.93 -16.72
N SER A 10 -25.25 8.71 -16.78
CA SER A 10 -26.12 8.22 -15.72
C SER A 10 -25.33 8.25 -14.42
N ILE A 11 -25.98 8.60 -13.31
CA ILE A 11 -25.35 8.57 -11.98
C ILE A 11 -24.72 7.19 -11.72
N SER A 12 -25.30 6.13 -12.29
CA SER A 12 -24.76 4.77 -12.25
C SER A 12 -23.38 4.64 -12.91
N ASP A 13 -23.14 5.31 -14.04
CA ASP A 13 -21.83 5.28 -14.73
C ASP A 13 -20.78 6.09 -13.96
N ALA A 14 -21.17 7.24 -13.40
CA ALA A 14 -20.28 8.05 -12.55
C ALA A 14 -19.90 7.32 -11.25
N LEU A 15 -20.85 6.61 -10.62
CA LEU A 15 -20.59 5.78 -9.44
C LEU A 15 -19.70 4.58 -9.76
N LYS A 16 -19.91 3.93 -10.91
CA LYS A 16 -19.10 2.79 -11.35
C LYS A 16 -17.66 3.22 -11.62
N GLN A 17 -17.48 4.33 -12.34
CA GLN A 17 -16.16 4.90 -12.61
C GLN A 17 -15.47 5.36 -11.32
N PHE A 18 -16.20 5.96 -10.38
CA PHE A 18 -15.66 6.30 -9.06
C PHE A 18 -15.19 5.07 -8.27
N VAL A 19 -15.98 4.00 -8.23
CA VAL A 19 -15.62 2.74 -7.54
C VAL A 19 -14.42 2.06 -8.21
N GLU A 20 -14.35 2.07 -9.55
CA GLU A 20 -13.23 1.50 -10.30
C GLU A 20 -11.94 2.29 -10.04
N THR A 21 -11.95 3.62 -10.15
CA THR A 21 -10.80 4.48 -9.83
C THR A 21 -10.31 4.28 -8.40
N ASN A 22 -11.22 4.26 -7.42
CA ASN A 22 -10.85 4.04 -6.01
C ASN A 22 -10.22 2.66 -5.75
N LYS A 23 -10.65 1.62 -6.49
CA LYS A 23 -10.06 0.27 -6.37
C LYS A 23 -8.68 0.21 -7.03
N LEU A 24 -8.50 0.92 -8.15
CA LEU A 24 -7.21 1.07 -8.82
C LEU A 24 -6.21 1.81 -7.93
N ASP A 25 -6.59 2.95 -7.35
CA ASP A 25 -5.71 3.71 -6.43
C ASP A 25 -5.30 2.84 -5.23
N LYS A 26 -6.25 2.13 -4.60
CA LYS A 26 -5.93 1.21 -3.49
C LYS A 26 -5.06 0.03 -3.92
N GLY A 27 -5.23 -0.46 -5.14
CA GLY A 27 -4.40 -1.54 -5.71
C GLY A 27 -2.98 -1.07 -5.98
N LEU A 28 -2.83 0.11 -6.58
CA LEU A 28 -1.54 0.78 -6.80
C LEU A 28 -0.83 1.04 -5.48
N ASP A 29 -1.55 1.47 -4.44
CA ASP A 29 -0.97 1.70 -3.11
C ASP A 29 -0.39 0.42 -2.51
N LYS A 30 -1.08 -0.71 -2.67
CA LYS A 30 -0.56 -2.01 -2.21
C LYS A 30 0.73 -2.40 -2.94
N VAL A 31 0.76 -2.24 -4.26
CA VAL A 31 1.95 -2.55 -5.08
C VAL A 31 3.11 -1.61 -4.72
N ASN A 32 2.84 -0.32 -4.57
CA ASN A 32 3.83 0.68 -4.22
C ASN A 32 4.44 0.42 -2.83
N VAL A 33 3.63 0.00 -1.85
CA VAL A 33 4.12 -0.31 -0.49
C VAL A 33 5.01 -1.54 -0.47
N ALA A 34 4.67 -2.59 -1.24
CA ALA A 34 5.52 -3.77 -1.34
C ALA A 34 6.87 -3.45 -1.98
N ASN A 35 6.88 -2.67 -3.06
CA ASN A 35 8.11 -2.22 -3.72
C ASN A 35 8.94 -1.30 -2.82
N ALA A 36 8.28 -0.37 -2.11
CA ALA A 36 8.94 0.52 -1.15
C ALA A 36 9.59 -0.28 -0.02
N TRP A 37 8.91 -1.30 0.52
CA TRP A 37 9.49 -2.21 1.49
C TRP A 37 10.74 -2.91 0.96
N GLU A 38 10.65 -3.48 -0.24
CA GLU A 38 11.75 -4.21 -0.87
C GLU A 38 12.99 -3.31 -1.07
N ASN A 39 12.77 -2.10 -1.59
CA ASN A 39 13.84 -1.13 -1.81
C ASN A 39 14.49 -0.65 -0.50
N LEU A 40 13.67 -0.37 0.52
CA LEU A 40 14.11 0.24 1.76
C LEU A 40 14.85 -0.74 2.68
N MET A 41 14.36 -1.97 2.75
CA MET A 41 14.88 -2.99 3.66
C MET A 41 16.08 -3.74 3.08
N GLY A 42 16.16 -3.82 1.75
CA GLY A 42 17.25 -4.46 1.03
C GLY A 42 17.31 -5.99 1.22
N ASN A 43 18.25 -6.61 0.51
CA ASN A 43 18.35 -8.07 0.39
C ASN A 43 18.41 -8.82 1.73
N GLY A 44 19.04 -8.22 2.76
CA GLY A 44 19.19 -8.86 4.07
C GLY A 44 17.87 -9.18 4.75
N ILE A 45 16.89 -8.28 4.68
CA ILE A 45 15.55 -8.46 5.28
C ILE A 45 14.60 -9.12 4.28
N ASN A 46 14.70 -8.77 2.99
CA ASN A 46 13.84 -9.31 1.94
C ASN A 46 13.95 -10.82 1.81
N ASN A 47 15.16 -11.38 1.98
CA ASN A 47 15.37 -12.84 1.95
C ASN A 47 14.58 -13.60 3.03
N TYR A 48 14.19 -12.93 4.11
CA TYR A 48 13.35 -13.51 5.17
C TYR A 48 11.90 -13.03 5.10
N THR A 49 11.58 -12.08 4.23
CA THR A 49 10.23 -11.55 4.07
C THR A 49 9.44 -12.48 3.15
N THR A 50 8.40 -13.11 3.68
CA THR A 50 7.58 -14.07 2.93
C THR A 50 6.36 -13.42 2.29
N SER A 51 5.85 -12.33 2.86
CA SER A 51 4.75 -11.56 2.28
C SER A 51 4.72 -10.14 2.82
N VAL A 52 4.37 -9.18 1.97
CA VAL A 52 4.09 -7.79 2.34
C VAL A 52 2.72 -7.40 1.82
N SER A 53 1.85 -6.90 2.70
CA SER A 53 0.49 -6.53 2.31
C SER A 53 0.00 -5.34 3.13
N LEU A 54 -0.56 -4.33 2.44
CA LEU A 54 -1.22 -3.20 3.07
C LEU A 54 -2.73 -3.46 3.10
N GLU A 55 -3.32 -3.44 4.30
CA GLU A 55 -4.77 -3.43 4.44
C GLU A 55 -5.20 -2.20 5.23
N ARG A 56 -6.01 -1.36 4.59
CA ARG A 56 -6.43 -0.05 5.09
C ARG A 56 -5.19 0.82 5.38
N GLU A 57 -4.80 0.94 6.65
CA GLU A 57 -3.66 1.73 7.11
C GLU A 57 -2.66 0.88 7.90
N THR A 58 -2.78 -0.45 7.82
CA THR A 58 -1.93 -1.40 8.55
C THR A 58 -1.12 -2.23 7.57
N LEU A 59 0.20 -2.13 7.68
CA LEU A 59 1.14 -2.94 6.92
C LEU A 59 1.35 -4.26 7.66
N TYR A 60 1.08 -5.36 6.97
CA TYR A 60 1.33 -6.72 7.42
C TYR A 60 2.54 -7.27 6.68
N VAL A 61 3.56 -7.63 7.45
CA VAL A 61 4.78 -8.24 6.94
C VAL A 61 4.95 -9.58 7.62
N SER A 62 5.03 -10.63 6.84
CA SER A 62 5.35 -11.97 7.33
C SER A 62 6.83 -12.22 7.14
N LEU A 63 7.51 -12.66 8.20
CA LEU A 63 8.94 -12.96 8.22
C LEU A 63 9.16 -14.40 8.67
N SER A 64 10.03 -15.12 7.94
CA SER A 64 10.43 -16.48 8.28
C SER A 64 11.38 -16.55 9.50
N SER A 65 12.10 -15.47 9.78
CA SER A 65 13.01 -15.36 10.93
C SER A 65 12.33 -14.69 12.12
N SER A 66 12.18 -15.42 13.23
CA SER A 66 11.65 -14.89 14.49
C SER A 66 12.60 -13.86 15.13
N VAL A 67 13.91 -14.04 14.98
CA VAL A 67 14.92 -13.11 15.50
C VAL A 67 14.82 -11.77 14.78
N LEU A 68 14.79 -11.80 13.44
CA LEU A 68 14.67 -10.58 12.65
C LEU A 68 13.34 -9.87 12.90
N ARG A 69 12.26 -10.64 13.08
CA ARG A 69 10.95 -10.10 13.46
C ARG A 69 11.01 -9.32 14.77
N GLU A 70 11.69 -9.87 15.76
CA GLU A 70 11.87 -9.25 17.08
C GLU A 70 12.73 -7.99 16.98
N GLU A 71 13.86 -8.03 16.25
CA GLU A 71 14.72 -6.87 16.00
C GLU A 71 13.96 -5.73 15.30
N LEU A 72 13.23 -6.05 14.23
CA LEU A 72 12.40 -5.09 13.50
C LEU A 72 11.24 -4.56 14.36
N SER A 73 10.80 -5.32 15.37
CA SER A 73 9.71 -4.91 16.25
C SER A 73 10.06 -3.67 17.08
N TYR A 74 11.32 -3.53 17.50
CA TYR A 74 11.82 -2.34 18.21
C TYR A 74 11.87 -1.11 17.30
N GLY A 75 12.02 -1.31 16.00
CA GLY A 75 12.13 -0.25 14.99
C GLY A 75 10.82 0.12 14.29
N LYS A 76 9.67 -0.43 14.68
CA LYS A 76 8.40 -0.32 13.92
C LYS A 76 8.04 1.12 13.54
N GLN A 77 8.10 2.06 14.47
CA GLN A 77 7.73 3.44 14.20
C GLN A 77 8.65 4.09 13.17
N LYS A 78 9.96 3.82 13.27
CA LYS A 78 10.95 4.33 12.32
C LYS A 78 10.69 3.78 10.92
N ILE A 79 10.40 2.48 10.81
CA ILE A 79 10.08 1.81 9.55
C ILE A 79 8.82 2.44 8.92
N ILE A 80 7.77 2.66 9.70
CA ILE A 80 6.54 3.30 9.23
C ILE A 80 6.84 4.69 8.66
N ASN A 81 7.59 5.50 9.39
CA ASN A 81 7.93 6.86 8.97
C ASN A 81 8.72 6.85 7.66
N MET A 82 9.76 6.01 7.56
CA MET A 82 10.59 5.90 6.37
C MET A 82 9.81 5.41 5.15
N LEU A 83 8.88 4.47 5.32
CA LEU A 83 8.03 4.00 4.21
C LEU A 83 7.05 5.06 3.73
N ASN A 84 6.41 5.80 4.64
CA ASN A 84 5.52 6.90 4.26
C ASN A 84 6.29 8.03 3.55
N GLU A 85 7.54 8.29 3.97
CA GLU A 85 8.43 9.24 3.31
C GLU A 85 8.76 8.81 1.88
N GLU A 86 9.15 7.55 1.68
CA GLU A 86 9.41 6.96 0.35
C GLU A 86 8.17 7.00 -0.55
N LEU A 87 6.99 6.78 0.03
CA LEU A 87 5.71 6.79 -0.70
C LEU A 87 5.19 8.21 -0.96
N GLY A 88 5.77 9.24 -0.33
CA GLY A 88 5.33 10.64 -0.41
C GLY A 88 3.95 10.91 0.19
N LYS A 89 3.43 9.99 1.01
CA LYS A 89 2.11 10.08 1.64
C LYS A 89 2.02 9.25 2.92
N GLU A 90 1.26 9.74 3.88
CA GLU A 90 1.06 9.08 5.17
C GLU A 90 -0.11 8.08 5.09
N ILE A 91 0.16 6.89 4.56
CA ILE A 91 -0.85 5.82 4.39
C ILE A 91 -0.65 4.65 5.35
N ILE A 92 0.54 4.47 5.92
CA ILE A 92 0.85 3.42 6.89
C ILE A 92 0.79 4.03 8.29
N LYS A 93 -0.11 3.55 9.14
CA LYS A 93 -0.21 3.97 10.55
C LYS A 93 0.24 2.89 11.52
N ASN A 94 0.11 1.62 11.14
CA ASN A 94 0.47 0.48 11.97
C ASN A 94 1.30 -0.53 11.19
N LEU A 95 2.21 -1.21 11.89
CA LEU A 95 3.05 -2.28 11.35
C LEU A 95 2.91 -3.55 12.21
N ILE A 96 2.41 -4.61 11.59
CA ILE A 96 2.26 -5.93 12.20
C ILE A 96 3.26 -6.87 11.52
N LEU A 97 4.17 -7.41 12.34
CA LEU A 97 5.17 -8.38 11.92
C LEU A 97 4.71 -9.77 12.36
N ARG A 98 4.60 -10.71 11.41
CA ARG A 98 4.09 -12.08 11.60
C ARG A 98 5.12 -13.14 11.27
#